data_AF-A0A9W8LIP7-F1
#
_entry.id   AF-A0A9W8LIP7-F1
#
_cell.length_a   1.000
_cell.length_b   1.000
_cell.length_c   1.000
_cell.angle_alpha   90.00
_cell.angle_beta   90.00
_cell.angle_gamma   90.00
#
_symmetry.space_group_name_H-M   'P 1'
#
loop_
_entity.id
_entity.type
_entity.pdbx_description
1 polymer ?
#
loop_
_entity_poly.entity_id
_entity_poly.type
_entity_poly.pdbx_seq_one_letter_code
_entity_poly.pdbx_strand_id
1 'polypeptide(L)'
;MVASPESKYAGALKDKVVIVTGAASGMGKLLVERLVGFGAQVMLVDVNPEVESMSAAFNAEREKATWWAVCDLQKAGGIQEYFDQAVEHFGHVDIVVNNAGIINSASLFSQPDHTDLERVMRINLIAPMEGTRVAVRYFKETGRQGVVLNTGSISGLTPLSFLETYGTSKAAVLYFTASCKDLAPQVRVNAVAPYYVETPFIKGSAVIDQYPMLLKIGVLKPERVVNAMLRALCDKSLAGDTLVITDGNKDERLKIYDDLALQVSSRLAGGLVSSAISFVGSLVSSMARGAIDLTRRRS
;
A
#
# COMPACT_ATOMS: atom_id res chain seq x y z
N MET A 1 -18.39 22.59 -18.71
CA MET A 1 -17.93 21.91 -17.48
C MET A 1 -16.41 21.90 -17.51
N VAL A 2 -15.76 22.44 -16.48
CA VAL A 2 -14.30 22.31 -16.34
C VAL A 2 -14.01 20.85 -16.01
N ALA A 3 -13.16 20.18 -16.78
CA ALA A 3 -12.80 18.80 -16.52
C ALA A 3 -12.18 18.68 -15.11
N SER A 4 -12.62 17.70 -14.31
CA SER A 4 -12.04 17.49 -12.98
C SER A 4 -10.53 17.21 -13.09
N PRO A 5 -9.70 17.57 -12.09
CA PRO A 5 -8.25 17.33 -12.12
C PRO A 5 -7.86 15.86 -12.35
N GLU A 6 -8.78 14.94 -12.10
CA GLU A 6 -8.62 13.50 -12.22
C GLU A 6 -8.82 12.99 -13.66
N SER A 7 -9.49 13.77 -14.52
CA SER A 7 -9.81 13.37 -15.91
C SER A 7 -8.58 13.03 -16.76
N LYS A 8 -7.42 13.58 -16.40
CA LYS A 8 -6.12 13.26 -17.02
C LYS A 8 -5.70 11.79 -16.88
N TYR A 9 -6.24 11.05 -15.91
CA TYR A 9 -5.94 9.62 -15.71
C TYR A 9 -6.85 8.70 -16.53
N ALA A 10 -7.95 9.22 -17.10
CA ALA A 10 -8.96 8.40 -17.77
C ALA A 10 -8.36 7.53 -18.87
N GLY A 11 -7.52 8.09 -19.74
CA GLY A 11 -6.87 7.34 -20.81
C GLY A 11 -5.92 6.23 -20.33
N ALA A 12 -5.30 6.39 -19.16
CA ALA A 12 -4.37 5.40 -18.61
C ALA A 12 -5.08 4.24 -17.87
N LEU A 13 -6.31 4.48 -17.42
CA LEU A 13 -7.12 3.54 -16.64
C LEU A 13 -8.27 2.91 -17.44
N LYS A 14 -8.56 3.44 -18.63
CA LYS A 14 -9.53 2.85 -19.55
C LYS A 14 -9.17 1.40 -19.87
N ASP A 15 -10.17 0.53 -19.82
CA ASP A 15 -10.09 -0.90 -20.11
C ASP A 15 -9.14 -1.69 -19.17
N LYS A 16 -8.72 -1.08 -18.05
CA LYS A 16 -7.93 -1.76 -17.01
C LYS A 16 -8.81 -2.58 -16.09
N VAL A 17 -8.34 -3.76 -15.69
CA VAL A 17 -9.00 -4.57 -14.66
C VAL A 17 -8.37 -4.29 -13.30
N VAL A 18 -9.20 -3.80 -12.37
CA VAL A 18 -8.77 -3.34 -11.05
C VAL A 18 -9.49 -4.09 -9.95
N ILE A 19 -8.76 -4.67 -9.01
CA ILE A 19 -9.33 -5.20 -7.76
C ILE A 19 -9.25 -4.12 -6.69
N VAL A 20 -10.35 -3.84 -5.99
CA VAL A 20 -10.39 -2.90 -4.86
C VAL A 20 -10.98 -3.57 -3.64
N THR A 21 -10.20 -3.63 -2.55
CA THR A 21 -10.70 -4.10 -1.24
C THR A 21 -11.23 -2.93 -0.40
N GLY A 22 -12.22 -3.19 0.45
CA GLY A 22 -12.93 -2.13 1.17
C GLY A 22 -13.78 -1.27 0.24
N ALA A 23 -14.34 -1.89 -0.80
CA ALA A 23 -15.01 -1.21 -1.91
C ALA A 23 -16.39 -0.64 -1.55
N ALA A 24 -17.04 -1.09 -0.48
CA ALA A 24 -18.42 -0.70 -0.17
C ALA A 24 -18.53 0.71 0.43
N SER A 25 -17.45 1.28 0.94
CA SER A 25 -17.51 2.54 1.71
C SER A 25 -16.29 3.45 1.55
N GLY A 26 -16.44 4.69 2.00
CA GLY A 26 -15.36 5.67 2.14
C GLY A 26 -14.55 5.87 0.85
N MET A 27 -13.23 5.79 0.98
CA MET A 27 -12.29 5.98 -0.15
C MET A 27 -12.38 4.86 -1.19
N GLY A 28 -12.66 3.62 -0.77
CA GLY A 28 -12.77 2.49 -1.69
C GLY A 28 -13.96 2.65 -2.64
N LYS A 29 -15.12 2.99 -2.09
CA LYS A 29 -16.32 3.31 -2.89
C LYS A 29 -16.06 4.45 -3.89
N LEU A 30 -15.51 5.56 -3.42
CA LEU A 30 -15.22 6.70 -4.29
C LEU A 30 -14.19 6.35 -5.38
N LEU A 31 -13.17 5.54 -5.06
CA LEU A 31 -12.21 5.06 -6.04
C LEU A 31 -12.88 4.18 -7.10
N VAL A 32 -13.78 3.26 -6.71
CA VAL A 32 -14.55 2.43 -7.64
C VAL A 32 -15.37 3.31 -8.59
N GLU A 33 -16.11 4.31 -8.05
CA GLU A 33 -16.89 5.26 -8.86
C GLU A 33 -16.02 5.97 -9.90
N ARG A 34 -14.81 6.42 -9.52
CA ARG A 34 -13.87 7.06 -10.46
C ARG A 34 -13.32 6.10 -11.51
N LEU A 35 -12.91 4.90 -11.09
CA LEU A 35 -12.37 3.88 -12.00
C LEU A 35 -13.40 3.45 -13.05
N VAL A 36 -14.62 3.15 -12.62
CA VAL A 36 -15.73 2.82 -13.53
C VAL A 36 -15.99 3.99 -14.49
N GLY A 37 -16.08 5.22 -13.97
CA GLY A 37 -16.26 6.43 -14.78
C GLY A 37 -15.14 6.67 -15.80
N PHE A 38 -13.94 6.15 -15.57
CA PHE A 38 -12.80 6.23 -16.49
C PHE A 38 -12.72 5.09 -17.51
N GLY A 39 -13.65 4.14 -17.49
CA GLY A 39 -13.62 3.00 -18.41
C GLY A 39 -12.97 1.74 -17.84
N ALA A 40 -12.51 1.74 -16.58
CA ALA A 40 -11.90 0.55 -15.98
C ALA A 40 -12.97 -0.47 -15.59
N GLN A 41 -12.64 -1.75 -15.67
CA GLN A 41 -13.43 -2.84 -15.08
C GLN A 41 -12.98 -3.09 -13.65
N VAL A 42 -13.92 -3.24 -12.71
CA VAL A 42 -13.59 -3.26 -11.28
C VAL A 42 -14.18 -4.47 -10.57
N MET A 43 -13.32 -5.22 -9.86
CA MET A 43 -13.72 -6.21 -8.87
C MET A 43 -13.88 -5.53 -7.50
N LEU A 44 -15.11 -5.45 -7.01
CA LEU A 44 -15.44 -4.89 -5.70
C LEU A 44 -15.33 -5.99 -4.63
N VAL A 45 -14.42 -5.82 -3.68
CA VAL A 45 -14.23 -6.76 -2.58
C VAL A 45 -14.48 -6.06 -1.26
N ASP A 46 -15.40 -6.60 -0.45
CA ASP A 46 -15.68 -6.08 0.88
C ASP A 46 -16.27 -7.18 1.78
N VAL A 47 -16.24 -6.98 3.10
CA VAL A 47 -16.98 -7.84 4.04
C VAL A 47 -18.47 -7.48 4.06
N ASN A 48 -18.81 -6.24 3.70
CA ASN A 48 -20.19 -5.79 3.60
C ASN A 48 -20.85 -6.36 2.32
N PRO A 49 -21.96 -7.12 2.44
CA PRO A 49 -22.67 -7.69 1.28
C PRO A 49 -23.24 -6.65 0.30
N GLU A 50 -23.33 -5.38 0.69
CA GLU A 50 -23.77 -4.29 -0.20
C GLU A 50 -22.91 -4.11 -1.47
N VAL A 51 -21.71 -4.72 -1.56
CA VAL A 51 -20.95 -4.74 -2.82
C VAL A 51 -21.69 -5.40 -3.98
N GLU A 52 -22.58 -6.34 -3.69
CA GLU A 52 -23.41 -6.99 -4.72
C GLU A 52 -24.37 -5.99 -5.37
N SER A 53 -25.15 -5.28 -4.56
CA SER A 53 -26.11 -4.29 -5.06
C SER A 53 -25.40 -3.09 -5.69
N MET A 54 -24.24 -2.69 -5.15
CA MET A 54 -23.40 -1.66 -5.76
C MET A 54 -22.90 -2.07 -7.15
N SER A 55 -22.44 -3.31 -7.31
CA SER A 55 -22.02 -3.83 -8.62
C SER A 55 -23.19 -3.90 -9.59
N ALA A 56 -24.37 -4.30 -9.14
CA ALA A 56 -25.57 -4.31 -9.99
C ALA A 56 -25.93 -2.90 -10.49
N ALA A 57 -25.80 -1.88 -9.65
CA ALA A 57 -26.06 -0.49 -10.04
C ALA A 57 -25.08 0.00 -11.13
N PHE A 58 -23.78 -0.25 -11.00
CA PHE A 58 -22.83 0.10 -12.06
C PHE A 58 -23.07 -0.66 -13.36
N ASN A 59 -23.42 -1.94 -13.26
CA ASN A 59 -23.68 -2.78 -14.44
C ASN A 59 -24.97 -2.40 -15.18
N ALA A 60 -25.92 -1.72 -14.52
CA ALA A 60 -27.09 -1.14 -15.17
C ALA A 60 -26.74 0.05 -16.08
N GLU A 61 -25.67 0.78 -15.77
CA GLU A 61 -25.17 1.90 -16.59
C GLU A 61 -24.19 1.45 -17.66
N ARG A 62 -23.35 0.47 -17.36
CA ARG A 62 -22.42 -0.14 -18.31
C ARG A 62 -22.28 -1.63 -18.04
N GLU A 63 -22.80 -2.45 -18.94
CA GLU A 63 -22.78 -3.90 -18.81
C GLU A 63 -21.35 -4.43 -18.56
N LYS A 64 -21.20 -5.32 -17.58
CA LYS A 64 -19.91 -5.94 -17.19
C LYS A 64 -18.81 -4.94 -16.82
N ALA A 65 -19.19 -3.76 -16.34
CA ALA A 65 -18.28 -2.80 -15.73
C ALA A 65 -17.66 -3.34 -14.44
N THR A 66 -18.41 -4.13 -13.67
CA THR A 66 -17.99 -4.58 -12.36
C THR A 66 -18.38 -6.02 -12.06
N TRP A 67 -17.64 -6.63 -11.14
CA TRP A 67 -17.94 -7.88 -10.47
C TRP A 67 -17.70 -7.70 -8.97
N TRP A 68 -18.15 -8.64 -8.14
CA TRP A 68 -18.09 -8.49 -6.69
C TRP A 68 -17.73 -9.79 -5.99
N ALA A 69 -17.13 -9.67 -4.79
CA ALA A 69 -17.00 -10.75 -3.84
C ALA A 69 -17.20 -10.25 -2.41
N VAL A 70 -18.00 -10.98 -1.63
CA VAL A 70 -18.08 -10.79 -0.18
C VAL A 70 -16.96 -11.59 0.46
N CYS A 71 -15.98 -10.90 1.03
CA CYS A 71 -14.78 -11.52 1.58
C CYS A 71 -14.41 -10.90 2.93
N ASP A 72 -14.36 -11.73 3.96
CA ASP A 72 -13.75 -11.39 5.25
C ASP A 72 -12.24 -11.66 5.18
N LEU A 73 -11.45 -10.59 5.11
CA LEU A 73 -9.98 -10.66 5.03
C LEU A 73 -9.31 -11.25 6.28
N GLN A 74 -10.08 -11.58 7.33
CA GLN A 74 -9.56 -12.35 8.46
C GLN A 74 -9.42 -13.84 8.16
N LYS A 75 -10.19 -14.35 7.20
CA LYS A 75 -10.25 -15.77 6.87
C LYS A 75 -9.20 -16.11 5.82
N ALA A 76 -8.51 -17.23 6.04
CA ALA A 76 -7.59 -17.77 5.04
C ALA A 76 -8.35 -18.15 3.76
N GLY A 77 -7.69 -18.05 2.60
CA GLY A 77 -8.23 -18.49 1.30
C GLY A 77 -8.97 -17.42 0.51
N GLY A 78 -9.74 -16.54 1.18
CA GLY A 78 -10.59 -15.56 0.50
C GLY A 78 -9.87 -14.61 -0.47
N ILE A 79 -8.58 -14.32 -0.21
CA ILE A 79 -7.75 -13.48 -1.08
C ILE A 79 -7.46 -14.13 -2.44
N GLN A 80 -7.14 -15.43 -2.45
CA GLN A 80 -6.91 -16.14 -3.71
C GLN A 80 -8.24 -16.29 -4.46
N GLU A 81 -9.32 -16.59 -3.74
CA GLU A 81 -10.64 -16.81 -4.32
C GLU A 81 -11.18 -15.58 -5.07
N TYR A 82 -11.18 -14.38 -4.47
CA TYR A 82 -11.66 -13.19 -5.20
C TYR A 82 -10.74 -12.82 -6.36
N PHE A 83 -9.45 -13.14 -6.26
CA PHE A 83 -8.48 -12.85 -7.32
C PHE A 83 -8.74 -13.76 -8.52
N ASP A 84 -8.95 -15.05 -8.27
CA ASP A 84 -9.28 -16.03 -9.31
C ASP A 84 -10.63 -15.69 -9.97
N GLN A 85 -11.64 -15.28 -9.19
CA GLN A 85 -12.90 -14.78 -9.73
C GLN A 85 -12.73 -13.55 -10.64
N ALA A 86 -11.85 -12.61 -10.27
CA ALA A 86 -11.57 -11.46 -11.13
C ALA A 86 -10.91 -11.88 -12.45
N VAL A 87 -9.96 -12.82 -12.41
CA VAL A 87 -9.32 -13.37 -13.62
C VAL A 87 -10.32 -14.14 -14.47
N GLU A 88 -11.19 -14.95 -13.87
CA GLU A 88 -12.22 -15.71 -14.57
C GLU A 88 -13.23 -14.78 -15.26
N HIS A 89 -13.69 -13.74 -14.55
CA HIS A 89 -14.72 -12.84 -15.06
C HIS A 89 -14.18 -11.86 -16.12
N PHE A 90 -13.00 -11.27 -15.90
CA PHE A 90 -12.44 -10.22 -16.76
C PHE A 90 -11.31 -10.71 -17.69
N GLY A 91 -10.91 -11.98 -17.57
CA GLY A 91 -9.81 -12.59 -18.32
C GLY A 91 -8.40 -12.22 -17.84
N HIS A 92 -8.25 -11.15 -17.05
CA HIS A 92 -6.97 -10.72 -16.50
C HIS A 92 -7.14 -9.74 -15.33
N VAL A 93 -6.03 -9.43 -14.65
CA VAL A 93 -5.92 -8.33 -13.69
C VAL A 93 -4.77 -7.42 -14.12
N ASP A 94 -4.90 -6.10 -13.96
CA ASP A 94 -3.81 -5.14 -14.16
C ASP A 94 -3.38 -4.49 -12.84
N ILE A 95 -4.33 -4.23 -11.95
CA ILE A 95 -4.14 -3.40 -10.76
C ILE A 95 -4.80 -4.04 -9.55
N VAL A 96 -4.10 -4.04 -8.40
CA VAL A 96 -4.68 -4.42 -7.10
C VAL A 96 -4.55 -3.27 -6.12
N VAL A 97 -5.66 -2.88 -5.50
CA VAL A 97 -5.73 -1.84 -4.48
C VAL A 97 -6.11 -2.48 -3.14
N ASN A 98 -5.10 -2.67 -2.29
CA ASN A 98 -5.26 -3.13 -0.92
C ASN A 98 -5.67 -1.94 -0.03
N ASN A 99 -6.94 -1.56 -0.11
CA ASN A 99 -7.50 -0.40 0.56
C ASN A 99 -8.25 -0.73 1.86
N ALA A 100 -8.76 -1.95 2.03
CA ALA A 100 -9.45 -2.35 3.26
C ALA A 100 -8.58 -2.09 4.50
N GLY A 101 -9.23 -1.63 5.57
CA GLY A 101 -8.57 -1.38 6.83
C GLY A 101 -9.58 -1.17 7.95
N ILE A 102 -9.11 -1.35 9.18
CA ILE A 102 -9.84 -1.06 10.43
C ILE A 102 -8.95 -0.28 11.41
N ILE A 103 -9.55 0.35 12.40
CA ILE A 103 -8.85 1.01 13.51
C ILE A 103 -9.14 0.25 14.82
N ASN A 104 -8.24 0.30 15.78
CA ASN A 104 -8.47 -0.24 17.12
C ASN A 104 -9.57 0.55 17.85
N SER A 105 -10.35 -0.14 18.68
CA SER A 105 -11.45 0.43 19.46
C SER A 105 -10.98 1.19 20.70
N ALA A 106 -9.84 0.80 21.28
CA ALA A 106 -9.17 1.45 22.39
C ALA A 106 -7.65 1.27 22.31
N SER A 107 -6.88 2.01 23.12
CA SER A 107 -5.43 1.80 23.27
C SER A 107 -5.13 0.35 23.61
N LEU A 108 -4.07 -0.21 23.00
CA LEU A 108 -3.65 -1.59 23.23
C LEU A 108 -3.48 -1.93 24.72
N PHE A 109 -2.93 -1.00 25.50
CA PHE A 109 -2.65 -1.20 26.92
C PHE A 109 -3.89 -1.07 27.81
N SER A 110 -5.02 -0.64 27.25
CA SER A 110 -6.29 -0.48 27.96
C SER A 110 -7.31 -1.56 27.60
N GLN A 111 -7.01 -2.45 26.64
CA GLN A 111 -7.92 -3.51 26.25
C GLN A 111 -7.83 -4.71 27.19
N PRO A 112 -8.97 -5.29 27.60
CA PRO A 112 -8.98 -6.48 28.45
C PRO A 112 -8.60 -7.76 27.69
N ASP A 113 -8.69 -7.77 26.36
CA ASP A 113 -8.31 -8.89 25.48
C ASP A 113 -7.43 -8.43 24.30
N HIS A 114 -6.87 -9.40 23.56
CA HIS A 114 -6.00 -9.16 22.40
C HIS A 114 -6.75 -9.07 21.06
N THR A 115 -8.08 -8.95 21.07
CA THR A 115 -8.88 -9.18 19.85
C THR A 115 -8.63 -8.10 18.80
N ASP A 116 -8.45 -6.82 19.17
CA ASP A 116 -8.08 -5.80 18.19
C ASP A 116 -6.64 -5.94 17.70
N LEU A 117 -5.72 -6.42 18.53
CA LEU A 117 -4.32 -6.61 18.10
C LEU A 117 -4.27 -7.55 16.89
N GLU A 118 -4.84 -8.75 17.02
CA GLU A 118 -4.81 -9.74 15.95
C GLU A 118 -5.64 -9.30 14.76
N ARG A 119 -6.85 -8.76 14.99
CA ARG A 119 -7.76 -8.33 13.94
C ARG A 119 -7.19 -7.18 13.10
N VAL A 120 -6.64 -6.16 13.74
CA VAL A 120 -6.03 -5.01 13.06
C VAL A 120 -4.78 -5.47 12.30
N MET A 121 -3.92 -6.29 12.89
CA MET A 121 -2.72 -6.79 12.19
C MET A 121 -3.10 -7.67 11.00
N ARG A 122 -4.10 -8.54 11.14
CA ARG A 122 -4.59 -9.39 10.06
C ARG A 122 -5.12 -8.57 8.89
N ILE A 123 -6.02 -7.61 9.15
CA ILE A 123 -6.68 -6.83 8.09
C ILE A 123 -5.76 -5.76 7.50
N ASN A 124 -5.01 -5.02 8.33
CA ASN A 124 -4.25 -3.86 7.86
C ASN A 124 -2.85 -4.19 7.36
N LEU A 125 -2.29 -5.35 7.72
CA LEU A 125 -0.94 -5.75 7.34
C LEU A 125 -0.93 -7.07 6.58
N ILE A 126 -1.39 -8.16 7.20
CA ILE A 126 -1.25 -9.49 6.63
C ILE A 126 -2.05 -9.63 5.33
N ALA A 127 -3.30 -9.16 5.29
CA ALA A 127 -4.12 -9.19 4.08
C ALA A 127 -3.51 -8.40 2.91
N PRO A 128 -3.03 -7.14 3.07
CA PRO A 128 -2.28 -6.45 2.03
C PRO A 128 -1.00 -7.17 1.58
N MET A 129 -0.25 -7.80 2.49
CA MET A 129 0.93 -8.60 2.14
C MET A 129 0.54 -9.83 1.30
N GLU A 130 -0.51 -10.54 1.70
CA GLU A 130 -1.02 -11.70 0.96
C GLU A 130 -1.60 -11.30 -0.40
N GLY A 131 -2.37 -10.22 -0.49
CA GLY A 131 -2.89 -9.68 -1.74
C GLY A 131 -1.78 -9.24 -2.69
N THR A 132 -0.75 -8.58 -2.17
CA THR A 132 0.45 -8.23 -2.94
C THR A 132 1.17 -9.50 -3.44
N ARG A 133 1.33 -10.52 -2.59
CA ARG A 133 1.97 -11.79 -2.96
C ARG A 133 1.21 -12.49 -4.09
N VAL A 134 -0.12 -12.59 -4.00
CA VAL A 134 -0.97 -13.21 -5.04
C VAL A 134 -0.83 -12.44 -6.36
N ALA A 135 -0.94 -11.11 -6.32
CA ALA A 135 -0.81 -10.28 -7.51
C ALA A 135 0.58 -10.42 -8.16
N VAL A 136 1.65 -10.35 -7.38
CA VAL A 136 3.03 -10.47 -7.90
C VAL A 136 3.27 -11.84 -8.53
N ARG A 137 2.77 -12.92 -7.92
CA ARG A 137 2.85 -14.26 -8.50
C ARG A 137 2.12 -14.33 -9.84
N TYR A 138 0.88 -13.85 -9.89
CA TYR A 138 0.09 -13.80 -11.12
C TYR A 138 0.80 -13.03 -12.24
N PHE A 139 1.33 -11.83 -11.95
CA PHE A 139 2.04 -11.03 -12.96
C PHE A 139 3.33 -11.70 -13.46
N LYS A 140 4.06 -12.39 -12.57
CA LYS A 140 5.24 -13.17 -12.96
C LYS A 140 4.88 -14.38 -13.81
N GLU A 141 3.90 -15.16 -13.39
CA GLU A 141 3.46 -16.40 -14.05
C GLU A 141 2.86 -16.10 -15.44
N THR A 142 2.16 -14.99 -15.60
CA THR A 142 1.55 -14.57 -16.88
C THR A 142 2.45 -13.70 -17.75
N GLY A 143 3.62 -13.27 -17.25
CA GLY A 143 4.50 -12.31 -17.93
C GLY A 143 3.92 -10.90 -18.09
N ARG A 144 2.80 -10.58 -17.40
CA ARG A 144 2.14 -9.28 -17.47
C ARG A 144 2.85 -8.26 -16.57
N GLN A 145 2.76 -6.99 -16.95
CA GLN A 145 3.07 -5.90 -16.04
C GLN A 145 1.87 -5.61 -15.13
N GLY A 146 2.13 -5.16 -13.91
CA GLY A 146 1.07 -4.88 -12.95
C GLY A 146 1.41 -3.81 -11.92
N VAL A 147 0.37 -3.33 -11.23
CA VAL A 147 0.50 -2.32 -10.17
C VAL A 147 -0.23 -2.77 -8.93
N VAL A 148 0.42 -2.66 -7.78
CA VAL A 148 -0.20 -2.86 -6.47
C VAL A 148 -0.13 -1.56 -5.68
N LEU A 149 -1.25 -1.14 -5.11
CA LEU A 149 -1.33 0.01 -4.23
C LEU A 149 -1.81 -0.41 -2.85
N ASN A 150 -1.00 -0.14 -1.83
CA ASN A 150 -1.34 -0.37 -0.43
C ASN A 150 -1.79 0.94 0.24
N THR A 151 -2.88 0.90 0.98
CA THR A 151 -3.33 2.05 1.79
C THR A 151 -2.65 2.04 3.15
N GLY A 152 -1.64 2.89 3.31
CA GLY A 152 -0.98 3.22 4.57
C GLY A 152 -1.77 4.24 5.40
N SER A 153 -1.06 4.99 6.24
CA SER A 153 -1.61 6.10 7.03
C SER A 153 -0.46 6.98 7.53
N ILE A 154 -0.71 8.25 7.79
CA ILE A 154 0.23 9.09 8.52
C ILE A 154 0.59 8.50 9.89
N SER A 155 -0.32 7.75 10.55
CA SER A 155 -0.04 7.09 11.82
C SER A 155 1.05 6.01 11.72
N GLY A 156 1.40 5.57 10.50
CA GLY A 156 2.55 4.69 10.26
C GLY A 156 3.89 5.43 10.18
N LEU A 157 3.87 6.76 10.04
CA LEU A 157 5.06 7.63 9.98
C LEU A 157 5.21 8.48 11.25
N THR A 158 4.09 8.80 11.89
CA THR A 158 4.00 9.60 13.11
C THR A 158 3.37 8.75 14.21
N PRO A 159 4.15 8.26 15.19
CA PRO A 159 3.62 7.47 16.29
C PRO A 159 2.58 8.26 17.11
N LEU A 160 1.44 7.63 17.38
CA LEU A 160 0.37 8.18 18.22
C LEU A 160 0.07 7.18 19.34
N SER A 161 0.18 7.63 20.59
CA SER A 161 0.14 6.78 21.79
C SER A 161 -1.20 6.11 22.09
N PHE A 162 -2.24 6.35 21.28
CA PHE A 162 -3.57 5.74 21.38
C PHE A 162 -3.93 4.90 20.14
N LEU A 163 -3.01 4.81 19.18
CA LEU A 163 -3.12 4.02 17.95
C LEU A 163 -1.93 3.07 17.83
N GLU A 164 -1.51 2.43 18.91
CA GLU A 164 -0.30 1.61 18.94
C GLU A 164 -0.38 0.46 17.92
N THR A 165 -1.47 -0.29 17.96
CA THR A 165 -1.73 -1.39 17.02
C THR A 165 -1.94 -0.88 15.59
N TYR A 166 -2.81 0.12 15.42
CA TYR A 166 -3.11 0.66 14.09
C TYR A 166 -1.88 1.29 13.43
N GLY A 167 -1.19 2.18 14.13
CA GLY A 167 0.06 2.82 13.70
C GLY A 167 1.13 1.79 13.38
N THR A 168 1.32 0.76 14.22
CA THR A 168 2.26 -0.35 13.94
C THR A 168 1.90 -1.07 12.65
N SER A 169 0.62 -1.43 12.45
CA SER A 169 0.18 -2.12 11.23
C SER A 169 0.44 -1.27 9.97
N LYS A 170 0.23 0.05 10.06
CA LYS A 170 0.44 0.98 8.95
C LYS A 170 1.92 1.30 8.73
N ALA A 171 2.74 1.35 9.76
CA ALA A 171 4.20 1.44 9.61
C ALA A 171 4.75 0.19 8.89
N ALA A 172 4.29 -0.99 9.31
CA ALA A 172 4.69 -2.26 8.72
C ALA A 172 4.30 -2.37 7.24
N VAL A 173 3.08 -1.95 6.85
CA VAL A 173 2.68 -2.01 5.44
C VAL A 173 3.47 -1.03 4.56
N LEU A 174 3.85 0.14 5.08
CA LEU A 174 4.71 1.09 4.37
C LEU A 174 6.12 0.52 4.16
N TYR A 175 6.69 -0.09 5.19
CA TYR A 175 8.00 -0.75 5.09
C TYR A 175 7.97 -1.96 4.14
N PHE A 176 6.91 -2.77 4.20
CA PHE A 176 6.68 -3.87 3.27
C PHE A 176 6.62 -3.38 1.82
N THR A 177 5.83 -2.34 1.54
CA THR A 177 5.78 -1.70 0.21
C THR A 177 7.16 -1.29 -0.28
N ALA A 178 7.96 -0.64 0.57
CA ALA A 178 9.31 -0.20 0.21
C ALA A 178 10.24 -1.37 -0.11
N SER A 179 10.09 -2.48 0.61
CA SER A 179 10.86 -3.71 0.39
C SER A 179 10.51 -4.40 -0.94
N CYS A 180 9.42 -4.00 -1.61
CA CYS A 180 9.01 -4.52 -2.92
C CYS A 180 9.59 -3.72 -4.11
N LYS A 181 10.46 -2.74 -3.89
CA LYS A 181 11.03 -1.86 -4.93
C LYS A 181 11.59 -2.62 -6.14
N ASP A 182 12.35 -3.68 -5.89
CA ASP A 182 13.07 -4.44 -6.93
C ASP A 182 12.17 -5.32 -7.81
N LEU A 183 10.85 -5.32 -7.57
CA LEU A 183 9.88 -5.95 -8.48
C LEU A 183 9.66 -5.13 -9.76
N ALA A 184 10.00 -3.83 -9.74
CA ALA A 184 9.94 -2.97 -10.91
C ALA A 184 11.02 -3.34 -11.95
N PRO A 185 10.78 -3.13 -13.26
CA PRO A 185 9.60 -2.51 -13.84
C PRO A 185 8.41 -3.45 -14.03
N GLN A 186 8.57 -4.77 -13.81
CA GLN A 186 7.52 -5.74 -14.08
C GLN A 186 6.29 -5.50 -13.18
N VAL A 187 6.49 -5.37 -11.86
CA VAL A 187 5.43 -5.06 -10.92
C VAL A 187 5.82 -3.85 -10.08
N ARG A 188 4.99 -2.81 -10.10
CA ARG A 188 5.18 -1.64 -9.23
C ARG A 188 4.31 -1.77 -8.00
N VAL A 189 4.92 -1.84 -6.82
CA VAL A 189 4.21 -1.84 -5.54
C VAL A 189 4.45 -0.50 -4.87
N ASN A 190 3.39 0.25 -4.58
CA ASN A 190 3.46 1.58 -4.00
C ASN A 190 2.44 1.73 -2.86
N ALA A 191 2.53 2.83 -2.12
CA ALA A 191 1.59 3.14 -1.06
C ALA A 191 1.11 4.60 -1.10
N VAL A 192 -0.06 4.83 -0.50
CA VAL A 192 -0.51 6.16 -0.07
C VAL A 192 -0.54 6.21 1.45
N ALA A 193 -0.21 7.36 2.04
CA ALA A 193 -0.27 7.59 3.48
C ALA A 193 -1.07 8.88 3.73
N PRO A 194 -2.41 8.79 3.82
CA PRO A 194 -3.23 9.96 4.08
C PRO A 194 -3.16 10.42 5.55
N TYR A 195 -3.29 11.73 5.74
CA TYR A 195 -3.76 12.33 7.00
C TYR A 195 -5.23 11.98 7.26
N TYR A 196 -5.82 12.49 8.34
CA TYR A 196 -7.23 12.22 8.70
C TYR A 196 -8.17 12.50 7.53
N VAL A 197 -9.01 11.53 7.15
CA VAL A 197 -9.91 11.62 5.98
C VAL A 197 -11.36 11.56 6.43
N GLU A 198 -12.21 12.41 5.86
CA GLU A 198 -13.63 12.48 6.20
C GLU A 198 -14.39 11.26 5.65
N THR A 199 -14.36 10.16 6.40
CA THR A 199 -14.95 8.88 5.99
C THR A 199 -15.71 8.25 7.16
N PRO A 200 -16.63 7.31 6.89
CA PRO A 200 -17.25 6.50 7.94
C PRO A 200 -16.24 5.75 8.81
N PHE A 201 -15.03 5.47 8.30
CA PHE A 201 -13.92 4.88 9.06
C PHE A 201 -13.54 5.70 10.30
N ILE A 202 -13.66 7.03 10.22
CA ILE A 202 -13.36 7.96 11.31
C ILE A 202 -14.64 8.35 12.06
N LYS A 203 -15.74 8.62 11.33
CA LYS A 203 -17.04 9.01 11.90
C LYS A 203 -17.70 7.83 12.63
N GLY A 204 -17.74 7.89 13.96
CA GLY A 204 -18.29 6.84 14.83
C GLY A 204 -17.26 5.85 15.38
N SER A 205 -15.97 6.10 15.14
CA SER A 205 -14.92 5.37 15.85
C SER A 205 -14.82 5.84 17.30
N ALA A 206 -14.70 4.90 18.23
CA ALA A 206 -14.48 5.19 19.66
C ALA A 206 -13.26 6.10 19.89
N VAL A 207 -12.27 6.05 18.98
CA VAL A 207 -11.10 6.94 19.00
C VAL A 207 -11.51 8.41 18.84
N ILE A 208 -12.45 8.76 17.96
CA ILE A 208 -12.87 10.16 17.79
C ILE A 208 -13.70 10.64 18.98
N ASP A 209 -14.53 9.78 19.55
CA ASP A 209 -15.30 10.11 20.75
C ASP A 209 -14.36 10.39 21.94
N GLN A 210 -13.28 9.60 22.05
CA GLN A 210 -12.27 9.77 23.09
C GLN A 210 -11.33 10.96 22.81
N TYR A 211 -11.05 11.26 21.54
CA TYR A 211 -10.10 12.29 21.11
C TYR A 211 -10.72 13.26 20.10
N PRO A 212 -11.70 14.09 20.51
CA PRO A 212 -12.43 14.99 19.60
C PRO A 212 -11.53 16.10 19.00
N MET A 213 -10.36 16.35 19.59
CA MET A 213 -9.37 17.28 19.03
C MET A 213 -8.83 16.82 17.68
N LEU A 214 -8.87 15.53 17.35
CA LEU A 214 -8.41 15.01 16.06
C LEU A 214 -9.20 15.59 14.88
N LEU A 215 -10.49 15.92 15.09
CA LEU A 215 -11.31 16.61 14.09
C LEU A 215 -10.87 18.06 13.83
N LYS A 216 -10.12 18.66 14.77
CA LYS A 216 -9.60 20.04 14.65
C LYS A 216 -8.27 20.13 13.90
N ILE A 217 -7.61 18.99 13.62
CA ILE A 217 -6.31 18.92 12.94
C ILE A 217 -6.44 19.09 11.41
N GLY A 218 -7.65 19.31 10.91
CA GLY A 218 -7.95 19.38 9.49
C GLY A 218 -8.22 17.99 8.94
N VAL A 219 -9.35 17.85 8.26
CA VAL A 219 -9.81 16.57 7.71
C VAL A 219 -9.75 16.68 6.19
N LEU A 220 -9.00 15.77 5.57
CA LEU A 220 -8.94 15.64 4.13
C LEU A 220 -10.29 15.19 3.58
N LYS A 221 -10.71 15.82 2.49
CA LYS A 221 -11.80 15.31 1.68
C LYS A 221 -11.39 13.99 1.01
N PRO A 222 -12.24 12.96 0.97
CA PRO A 222 -11.94 11.68 0.31
C PRO A 222 -11.43 11.84 -1.13
N GLU A 223 -11.95 12.82 -1.88
CA GLU A 223 -11.53 13.13 -3.26
C GLU A 223 -10.04 13.48 -3.34
N ARG A 224 -9.50 14.18 -2.34
CA ARG A 224 -8.07 14.54 -2.31
C ARG A 224 -7.19 13.30 -2.24
N VAL A 225 -7.62 12.31 -1.48
CA VAL A 225 -6.91 11.04 -1.30
C VAL A 225 -7.09 10.15 -2.52
N VAL A 226 -8.31 10.03 -3.05
CA VAL A 226 -8.59 9.24 -4.26
C VAL A 226 -7.82 9.78 -5.47
N ASN A 227 -7.70 11.10 -5.63
CA ASN A 227 -6.85 11.69 -6.67
C ASN A 227 -5.37 11.30 -6.52
N ALA A 228 -4.86 11.22 -5.28
CA ALA A 228 -3.50 10.75 -5.02
C ALA A 228 -3.35 9.23 -5.25
N MET A 229 -4.37 8.43 -4.95
CA MET A 229 -4.40 7.01 -5.30
C MET A 229 -4.33 6.82 -6.82
N LEU A 230 -5.16 7.53 -7.59
CA LEU A 230 -5.13 7.51 -9.06
C LEU A 230 -3.75 7.91 -9.61
N ARG A 231 -3.13 8.93 -9.00
CA ARG A 231 -1.73 9.30 -9.32
C ARG A 231 -0.76 8.16 -9.04
N ALA A 232 -0.87 7.50 -7.90
CA ALA A 232 -0.01 6.38 -7.51
C ALA A 232 -0.10 5.21 -8.50
N LEU A 233 -1.32 4.94 -8.98
CA LEU A 233 -1.59 3.92 -9.98
C LEU A 233 -0.93 4.25 -11.33
N CYS A 234 -0.98 5.51 -11.77
CA CYS A 234 -0.57 5.91 -13.11
C CYS A 234 0.90 6.36 -13.24
N ASP A 235 1.51 6.88 -12.16
CA ASP A 235 2.87 7.42 -12.19
C ASP A 235 3.91 6.29 -12.29
N LYS A 236 4.44 6.09 -13.50
CA LYS A 236 5.44 5.06 -13.81
C LYS A 236 6.78 5.26 -13.09
N SER A 237 7.03 6.46 -12.55
CA SER A 237 8.25 6.72 -11.78
C SER A 237 8.21 6.15 -10.36
N LEU A 238 7.04 5.75 -9.85
CA LEU A 238 6.89 5.20 -8.50
C LEU A 238 7.14 3.69 -8.47
N ALA A 239 8.11 3.27 -7.66
CA ALA A 239 8.41 1.88 -7.36
C ALA A 239 8.92 1.75 -5.91
N GLY A 240 8.14 1.10 -5.05
CA GLY A 240 8.45 1.00 -3.61
C GLY A 240 8.24 2.30 -2.84
N ASP A 241 7.56 3.28 -3.44
CA ASP A 241 7.44 4.63 -2.85
C ASP A 241 6.09 4.83 -2.17
N THR A 242 6.08 5.75 -1.20
CA THR A 242 4.87 6.19 -0.49
C THR A 242 4.55 7.63 -0.82
N LEU A 243 3.29 7.89 -1.19
CA LEU A 243 2.77 9.24 -1.34
C LEU A 243 2.07 9.66 -0.05
N VAL A 244 2.66 10.60 0.69
CA VAL A 244 2.08 11.19 1.90
C VAL A 244 1.15 12.32 1.49
N ILE A 245 -0.09 12.29 1.97
CA ILE A 245 -1.16 13.17 1.52
C ILE A 245 -1.59 14.06 2.68
N THR A 246 -1.41 15.37 2.51
CA THR A 246 -1.76 16.44 3.45
C THR A 246 -2.81 17.37 2.85
N ASP A 247 -3.27 18.39 3.60
CA ASP A 247 -4.30 19.34 3.14
C ASP A 247 -3.84 20.27 1.99
N GLY A 248 -2.55 20.22 1.65
CA GLY A 248 -1.94 20.96 0.56
C GLY A 248 -2.15 20.34 -0.83
N ASN A 249 -1.92 21.17 -1.86
CA ASN A 249 -2.00 20.78 -3.28
C ASN A 249 -0.83 19.91 -3.76
N LYS A 250 0.10 19.52 -2.87
CA LYS A 250 1.26 18.70 -3.21
C LYS A 250 1.36 17.54 -2.23
N ASP A 251 1.40 16.34 -2.78
CA ASP A 251 1.77 15.14 -2.03
C ASP A 251 3.29 15.09 -1.84
N GLU A 252 3.73 14.65 -0.67
CA GLU A 252 5.15 14.34 -0.45
C GLU A 252 5.45 12.91 -0.89
N ARG A 253 6.57 12.70 -1.58
CA ARG A 253 7.02 11.36 -1.98
C ARG A 253 8.11 10.91 -1.02
N LEU A 254 7.78 9.93 -0.19
CA LEU A 254 8.71 9.30 0.73
C LEU A 254 9.31 8.06 0.08
N LYS A 255 10.65 8.01 0.03
CA LYS A 255 11.40 6.89 -0.55
C LYS A 255 12.03 6.07 0.57
N ILE A 256 11.21 5.39 1.37
CA ILE A 256 11.66 4.66 2.57
C ILE A 256 12.87 3.76 2.26
N TYR A 257 12.83 3.01 1.15
CA TYR A 257 13.94 2.14 0.75
C TYR A 257 15.25 2.93 0.57
N ASP A 258 15.22 4.02 -0.21
CA ASP A 258 16.42 4.80 -0.51
C ASP A 258 16.88 5.59 0.72
N ASP A 259 15.97 6.35 1.33
CA ASP A 259 16.28 7.30 2.39
C ASP A 259 16.68 6.60 3.70
N LEU A 260 15.94 5.56 4.12
CA LEU A 260 16.26 4.85 5.36
C LEU A 260 17.51 3.98 5.19
N ALA A 261 17.68 3.30 4.04
CA ALA A 261 18.89 2.52 3.80
C ALA A 261 20.13 3.42 3.80
N LEU A 262 20.06 4.62 3.20
CA LEU A 262 21.14 5.61 3.23
C LEU A 262 21.40 6.14 4.65
N GLN A 263 20.35 6.48 5.41
CA GLN A 263 20.51 6.97 6.79
C GLN A 263 21.09 5.92 7.73
N VAL A 264 20.62 4.67 7.65
CA VAL A 264 21.16 3.56 8.46
C VAL A 264 22.59 3.26 8.03
N SER A 265 22.86 3.15 6.73
CA SER A 265 24.21 2.87 6.22
C SER A 265 25.20 3.97 6.61
N SER A 266 24.81 5.24 6.55
CA SER A 266 25.69 6.36 6.95
C SER A 266 25.97 6.38 8.46
N ARG A 267 24.96 6.09 9.30
CA ARG A 267 25.15 5.99 10.77
C ARG A 267 25.99 4.78 11.16
N LEU A 268 25.73 3.63 10.53
CA LEU A 268 26.51 2.40 10.76
C LEU A 268 27.91 2.53 10.20
N ALA A 269 28.10 3.18 9.05
CA ALA A 269 29.43 3.55 8.56
C ALA A 269 30.12 4.48 9.57
N GLY A 270 29.44 5.44 10.17
CA GLY A 270 30.02 6.25 11.27
C GLY A 270 30.60 5.44 12.44
N GLY A 271 30.07 4.23 12.71
CA GLY A 271 30.60 3.31 13.73
C GLY A 271 31.59 2.25 13.20
N LEU A 272 31.31 1.67 12.03
CA LEU A 272 32.10 0.62 11.37
C LEU A 272 33.32 1.17 10.61
N VAL A 273 33.33 2.43 10.21
CA VAL A 273 34.50 3.08 9.59
C VAL A 273 35.66 3.18 10.59
N SER A 274 35.41 3.13 11.91
CA SER A 274 36.49 3.08 12.90
C SER A 274 37.08 1.67 13.12
N SER A 275 36.32 0.60 12.90
CA SER A 275 36.72 -0.78 13.25
C SER A 275 36.85 -1.74 12.06
N ALA A 276 36.04 -1.58 11.01
CA ALA A 276 36.08 -2.39 9.80
C ALA A 276 37.15 -1.93 8.80
N ILE A 277 37.53 -0.64 8.78
CA ILE A 277 38.64 -0.15 7.94
C ILE A 277 39.99 -0.71 8.43
N SER A 278 40.19 -0.90 9.74
CA SER A 278 41.38 -1.57 10.27
C SER A 278 41.42 -3.06 9.94
N PHE A 279 40.27 -3.75 9.96
CA PHE A 279 40.22 -5.20 9.70
C PHE A 279 40.31 -5.54 8.21
N VAL A 280 39.56 -4.84 7.35
CA VAL A 280 39.62 -5.04 5.89
C VAL A 280 40.94 -4.52 5.31
N GLY A 281 41.48 -3.41 5.83
CA GLY A 281 42.77 -2.88 5.42
C GLY A 281 43.95 -3.81 5.74
N SER A 282 43.92 -4.50 6.88
CA SER A 282 44.96 -5.49 7.24
C SER A 282 44.87 -6.77 6.40
N LEU A 283 43.67 -7.23 6.05
CA LEU A 283 43.47 -8.39 5.17
C LEU A 283 43.97 -8.12 3.74
N VAL A 284 43.62 -6.97 3.17
CA VAL A 284 44.04 -6.58 1.80
C VAL A 284 45.55 -6.35 1.74
N SER A 285 46.16 -5.76 2.77
CA SER A 285 47.61 -5.56 2.86
C SER A 285 48.40 -6.87 3.05
N SER A 286 47.84 -7.85 3.78
CA SER A 286 48.41 -9.19 3.93
C SER A 286 48.37 -10.00 2.63
N MET A 287 47.23 -9.97 1.94
CA MET A 287 47.05 -10.65 0.64
C MET A 287 47.93 -10.07 -0.46
N ALA A 288 48.11 -8.74 -0.50
CA ALA A 288 49.00 -8.08 -1.45
C ALA A 288 50.49 -8.43 -1.22
N ARG A 289 50.93 -8.57 0.04
CA ARG A 289 52.31 -8.98 0.37
C ARG A 289 52.58 -10.44 0.01
N GLY A 290 51.61 -11.34 0.21
CA GLY A 290 51.74 -12.76 -0.19
C GLY A 290 51.79 -12.98 -1.72
N ALA A 291 51.05 -12.16 -2.49
CA ALA A 291 51.04 -12.26 -3.96
C ALA A 291 52.33 -11.74 -4.62
N ILE A 292 53.01 -10.77 -4.00
CA ILE A 292 54.29 -10.22 -4.49
C ILE A 292 55.46 -11.18 -4.23
N ASP A 293 55.41 -11.98 -3.17
CA ASP A 293 56.48 -12.94 -2.84
C ASP A 293 56.41 -14.22 -3.71
N LEU A 294 55.20 -14.63 -4.12
CA LEU A 294 54.98 -15.75 -5.04
C LEU A 294 55.39 -15.46 -6.49
N THR A 295 55.40 -14.19 -6.90
CA THR A 295 55.81 -13.77 -8.25
C THR A 295 57.33 -13.57 -8.38
N ARG A 296 58.06 -13.32 -7.28
CA ARG A 296 59.53 -13.21 -7.28
C ARG A 296 60.29 -14.53 -7.18
N ARG A 297 59.63 -15.65 -6.85
CA ARG A 297 60.27 -16.99 -6.82
C ARG A 297 60.16 -17.78 -8.13
N ARG A 298 59.59 -17.19 -9.19
CA ARG A 298 59.43 -17.81 -10.52
C ARG A 298 60.16 -17.06 -11.66
N SER A 299 61.05 -16.13 -11.32
CA SER A 299 62.00 -15.47 -12.22
C SER A 299 63.42 -15.75 -11.77
#